data_AF-A0A8S0FME4-F1
#
_entry.id   AF-A0A8S0FME4-F1
#
_cell.length_a   1.000
_cell.length_b   1.000
_cell.length_c   1.000
_cell.angle_alpha   90.00
_cell.angle_beta   90.00
_cell.angle_gamma   90.00
#
_symmetry.space_group_name_H-M   'P 1'
#
loop_
_entity.id
_entity.type
_entity.pdbx_description
1 polymer ?
#
loop_
_entity_poly.entity_id
_entity_poly.type
_entity_poly.pdbx_seq_one_letter_code
_entity_poly.pdbx_strand_id
1 'polypeptide(L)'
;MPLELQPKLLRVLQEQEFERLGSNKIIQTDVRLIAATNRDLKKMVADREFRSDLYYRLNVFPIHLPPLRERPEDIPLLAKAFTFKIARRLGRNIDSIPAETLRILSNMEWPGNVRELENVIERAQLNVASVWYC
;
A
#
# COMPACT_ATOMS: atom_id res chain seq x y z
N MET A 1 -11.43 -9.61 -6.79
CA MET A 1 -11.22 -11.07 -6.88
C MET A 1 -12.45 -11.70 -7.51
N PRO A 2 -12.32 -12.50 -8.58
CA PRO A 2 -13.44 -13.22 -9.19
C PRO A 2 -14.25 -14.00 -8.14
N LEU A 3 -15.58 -14.03 -8.27
CA LEU A 3 -16.48 -14.74 -7.36
C LEU A 3 -16.10 -16.22 -7.21
N GLU A 4 -15.69 -16.87 -8.30
CA GLU A 4 -15.27 -18.28 -8.34
C GLU A 4 -14.02 -18.61 -7.50
N LEU A 5 -13.18 -17.61 -7.21
CA LEU A 5 -12.00 -17.82 -6.36
C LEU A 5 -12.31 -17.67 -4.87
N GLN A 6 -13.41 -17.00 -4.52
CA GLN A 6 -13.74 -16.71 -3.13
C GLN A 6 -14.01 -17.98 -2.31
N PRO A 7 -14.73 -19.00 -2.81
CA PRO A 7 -14.90 -20.28 -2.10
C PRO A 7 -13.58 -21.03 -1.91
N LYS A 8 -12.67 -20.96 -2.88
CA LYS A 8 -11.36 -21.62 -2.79
C LYS A 8 -10.51 -21.01 -1.69
N LEU A 9 -10.50 -19.69 -1.58
CA LEU A 9 -9.82 -19.00 -0.48
C LEU A 9 -10.50 -19.29 0.87
N LEU A 10 -11.83 -19.34 0.91
CA LEU A 10 -12.57 -19.67 2.13
C LEU A 10 -12.19 -21.07 2.65
N ARG A 11 -12.06 -22.06 1.76
CA ARG A 11 -11.61 -23.42 2.12
C ARG A 11 -10.22 -23.42 2.74
N VAL A 12 -9.27 -22.64 2.21
CA VAL A 12 -7.94 -22.47 2.81
C VAL A 12 -8.03 -21.92 4.23
N LEU A 13 -8.94 -20.97 4.47
CA LEU A 13 -9.08 -20.29 5.77
C LEU A 13 -9.87 -21.08 6.81
N GLN A 14 -10.74 -22.00 6.40
CA GLN A 14 -11.58 -22.80 7.27
C GLN A 14 -10.98 -24.18 7.49
N GLU A 15 -10.65 -24.88 6.41
CA GLU A 15 -10.21 -26.27 6.42
C GLU A 15 -8.69 -26.41 6.44
N GLN A 16 -7.93 -25.31 6.31
CA GLN A 16 -6.46 -25.37 6.22
C GLN A 16 -5.98 -26.26 5.06
N GLU A 17 -6.74 -26.26 3.96
CA GLU A 17 -6.51 -27.15 2.82
C GLU A 17 -6.69 -26.44 1.48
N PHE A 18 -5.97 -26.92 0.46
CA PHE A 18 -6.21 -26.55 -0.93
C PHE A 18 -5.88 -27.67 -1.91
N GLU A 19 -6.30 -27.46 -3.16
CA GLU A 19 -6.00 -28.31 -4.31
C GLU A 19 -5.26 -27.49 -5.37
N ARG A 20 -4.28 -28.10 -6.04
CA ARG A 20 -3.63 -27.48 -7.21
C ARG A 20 -4.58 -27.49 -8.39
N LEU A 21 -4.48 -26.50 -9.28
CA LEU A 21 -5.26 -26.50 -10.52
C LEU A 21 -4.98 -27.79 -11.32
N GLY A 22 -6.04 -28.48 -11.72
CA GLY A 22 -5.95 -29.75 -12.45
C GLY A 22 -5.58 -30.97 -11.59
N SER A 23 -5.54 -30.85 -10.26
CA SER A 23 -5.29 -31.97 -9.35
C SER A 23 -6.42 -32.08 -8.33
N ASN A 24 -6.84 -33.31 -8.03
CA ASN A 24 -7.80 -33.59 -6.95
C ASN A 24 -7.08 -33.94 -5.64
N LYS A 25 -5.76 -33.73 -5.56
CA LYS A 25 -4.98 -34.00 -4.35
C LYS A 25 -5.14 -32.83 -3.38
N ILE A 26 -5.74 -33.12 -2.24
CA ILE A 26 -5.82 -32.22 -1.09
C ILE A 26 -4.43 -32.05 -0.46
N ILE A 27 -4.07 -30.81 -0.15
CA ILE A 27 -2.82 -30.42 0.49
C ILE A 27 -3.16 -29.62 1.75
N GLN A 28 -2.70 -30.11 2.91
CA GLN A 28 -2.78 -29.40 4.18
C GLN A 28 -1.82 -28.21 4.20
N THR A 29 -2.20 -27.12 4.87
CA THR A 29 -1.42 -25.89 4.93
C THR A 29 -1.59 -25.15 6.24
N ASP A 30 -0.49 -24.69 6.82
CA ASP A 30 -0.50 -23.78 7.95
C ASP A 30 0.01 -22.41 7.49
N VAL A 31 -0.91 -21.47 7.31
CA VAL A 31 -0.61 -20.14 6.76
C VAL A 31 -1.30 -19.04 7.56
N ARG A 32 -0.57 -17.95 7.75
CA ARG A 32 -1.13 -16.69 8.24
C ARG A 32 -1.51 -15.81 7.07
N LEU A 33 -2.81 -15.58 6.87
CA LEU A 33 -3.29 -14.69 5.83
C LEU A 33 -3.25 -13.23 6.27
N ILE A 34 -2.72 -12.36 5.41
CA ILE A 34 -2.85 -10.90 5.51
C ILE A 34 -3.51 -10.43 4.22
N ALA A 35 -4.65 -9.74 4.32
CA ALA A 35 -5.37 -9.20 3.18
C ALA A 35 -5.40 -7.67 3.27
N ALA A 36 -5.32 -7.01 2.11
CA ALA A 36 -5.45 -5.56 1.98
C ALA A 36 -6.33 -5.24 0.78
N THR A 37 -7.16 -4.21 0.92
CA THR A 37 -8.08 -3.75 -0.12
C THR A 37 -8.31 -2.25 0.02
N ASN A 38 -8.41 -1.56 -1.11
CA ASN A 38 -8.85 -0.17 -1.19
C ASN A 38 -10.36 -0.05 -1.47
N ARG A 39 -11.05 -1.17 -1.68
CA ARG A 39 -12.50 -1.24 -1.91
C ARG A 39 -13.21 -1.51 -0.59
N ASP A 40 -14.39 -0.93 -0.43
CA ASP A 40 -15.28 -1.21 0.70
C ASP A 40 -15.90 -2.62 0.54
N LEU A 41 -15.38 -3.56 1.32
CA LEU A 41 -15.88 -4.95 1.30
C LEU A 41 -17.33 -5.07 1.79
N LYS A 42 -17.79 -4.24 2.73
CA LYS A 42 -19.18 -4.29 3.21
C LYS A 42 -20.12 -3.91 2.07
N LYS A 43 -19.78 -2.86 1.33
CA LYS A 43 -20.52 -2.47 0.12
C LYS A 43 -20.50 -3.58 -0.93
N MET A 44 -19.34 -4.18 -1.20
CA MET A 44 -19.25 -5.28 -2.17
C MET A 44 -20.06 -6.52 -1.76
N VAL A 45 -20.22 -6.78 -0.46
CA VAL A 45 -21.13 -7.84 0.03
C VAL A 45 -22.58 -7.47 -0.26
N ALA A 46 -22.99 -6.22 -0.01
CA ALA A 46 -24.33 -5.75 -0.34
C ALA A 46 -24.62 -5.83 -1.85
N ASP A 47 -23.63 -5.51 -2.67
CA ASP A 47 -23.69 -5.55 -4.14
C ASP A 47 -23.54 -6.99 -4.70
N ARG A 48 -23.42 -8.01 -3.84
CA ARG A 48 -23.20 -9.44 -4.19
C ARG A 48 -21.94 -9.71 -5.02
N GLU A 49 -20.97 -8.80 -5.00
CA GLU A 49 -19.66 -8.96 -5.61
C GLU A 49 -18.65 -9.66 -4.69
N PHE A 50 -19.00 -9.79 -3.40
CA PHE A 50 -18.19 -10.45 -2.40
C PHE A 50 -19.04 -11.31 -1.47
N ARG A 51 -18.59 -12.54 -1.18
CA ARG A 51 -19.33 -13.45 -0.31
C ARG A 51 -19.25 -12.99 1.15
N SER A 52 -20.39 -13.03 1.82
CA SER A 52 -20.51 -12.64 3.22
C SER A 52 -19.68 -13.53 4.16
N ASP A 53 -19.67 -14.85 3.92
CA ASP A 53 -18.90 -15.83 4.70
C ASP A 53 -17.39 -15.53 4.70
N LEU A 54 -16.82 -15.26 3.52
CA LEU A 54 -15.43 -14.87 3.37
C LEU A 54 -15.15 -13.50 4.00
N TYR A 55 -16.08 -12.55 3.88
CA TYR A 55 -15.93 -11.24 4.51
C TYR A 55 -15.77 -11.37 6.02
N TYR A 56 -16.64 -12.13 6.68
CA TYR A 56 -16.56 -12.32 8.12
C TYR A 56 -15.29 -13.06 8.56
N ARG A 57 -14.74 -13.95 7.72
CA ARG A 57 -13.47 -14.65 8.02
C ARG A 57 -12.25 -13.74 7.86
N LEU A 58 -12.28 -12.79 6.93
CA LEU A 58 -11.20 -11.82 6.73
C LEU A 58 -11.28 -10.63 7.70
N ASN A 59 -12.48 -10.21 8.06
CA ASN A 59 -12.73 -9.00 8.86
C ASN A 59 -12.69 -9.25 10.38
N VAL A 60 -11.83 -10.17 10.83
CA VAL A 60 -11.66 -10.47 12.26
C VAL A 60 -10.85 -9.37 12.94
N PHE A 61 -9.78 -8.90 12.30
CA PHE A 61 -8.91 -7.85 12.82
C PHE A 61 -8.63 -6.79 11.75
N PRO A 62 -9.56 -5.85 11.51
CA PRO A 62 -9.38 -4.82 10.50
C PRO A 62 -8.35 -3.78 10.96
N ILE A 63 -7.37 -3.50 10.11
CA ILE A 63 -6.43 -2.40 10.29
C ILE A 63 -6.76 -1.33 9.25
N HIS A 64 -7.27 -0.20 9.71
CA HIS A 64 -7.52 0.95 8.85
C HIS A 64 -6.23 1.77 8.71
N LEU A 65 -5.76 1.93 7.46
CA LEU A 65 -4.62 2.80 7.16
C LEU A 65 -5.15 4.14 6.65
N PRO A 66 -5.08 5.22 7.44
CA PRO A 66 -5.57 6.52 7.01
C PRO A 66 -4.73 7.06 5.82
N PRO A 67 -5.37 7.82 4.92
CA PRO A 67 -4.66 8.50 3.85
C PRO A 67 -3.67 9.52 4.43
N LEU A 68 -2.66 9.88 3.65
CA LEU A 68 -1.54 10.71 4.10
C LEU A 68 -1.98 12.10 4.60
N ARG A 69 -3.04 12.68 4.01
CA ARG A 69 -3.65 13.95 4.46
C ARG A 69 -4.22 13.91 5.89
N GLU A 70 -4.56 12.73 6.39
CA GLU A 70 -5.08 12.53 7.76
C GLU A 70 -3.94 12.26 8.77
N ARG A 71 -2.68 12.26 8.32
CA ARG A 71 -1.47 12.06 9.13
C ARG A 71 -0.30 12.94 8.65
N PRO A 72 -0.50 14.28 8.58
CA PRO A 72 0.52 15.18 8.04
C PRO A 72 1.85 15.15 8.81
N GLU A 73 1.84 14.76 10.09
CA GLU A 73 3.03 14.59 10.93
C GLU A 73 4.00 13.50 10.44
N ASP A 74 3.52 12.53 9.64
CA ASP A 74 4.37 11.50 9.02
C ASP A 74 5.15 12.05 7.82
N ILE A 75 4.66 13.13 7.18
CA ILE A 75 5.20 13.65 5.91
C ILE A 75 6.67 14.06 6.04
N PRO A 76 7.12 14.79 7.08
CA PRO A 76 8.52 15.15 7.21
C PRO A 76 9.47 13.96 7.33
N LEU A 77 9.06 12.90 8.04
CA LEU A 77 9.86 11.69 8.21
C LEU A 77 9.95 10.92 6.89
N LEU A 78 8.82 10.73 6.22
CA LEU A 78 8.75 10.08 4.91
C LEU A 78 9.57 10.85 3.87
N ALA A 79 9.45 12.17 3.84
CA ALA A 79 10.14 13.01 2.87
C ALA A 79 11.66 12.91 3.01
N LYS A 80 12.17 12.93 4.25
CA LYS A 80 13.59 12.69 4.55
C LYS A 80 14.03 11.29 4.11
N ALA A 81 13.27 10.25 4.48
CA ALA A 81 13.59 8.87 4.12
C ALA A 81 13.67 8.67 2.60
N PHE A 82 12.70 9.18 1.83
CA PHE A 82 12.73 9.12 0.37
C PHE A 82 13.89 9.93 -0.19
N THR A 83 14.16 11.10 0.37
CA THR A 83 15.26 11.95 -0.09
C THR A 83 16.59 11.24 0.01
N PHE A 84 16.90 10.64 1.17
CA PHE A 84 18.13 9.88 1.37
C PHE A 84 18.21 8.64 0.49
N LYS A 85 17.09 7.88 0.37
CA LYS A 85 17.00 6.69 -0.49
C LYS A 85 17.32 7.04 -1.96
N ILE A 86 16.73 8.12 -2.48
CA ILE A 86 16.87 8.53 -3.88
C ILE A 86 18.26 9.16 -4.11
N ALA A 87 18.74 10.01 -3.20
CA ALA A 87 20.06 10.64 -3.31
C ALA A 87 21.17 9.58 -3.40
N ARG A 88 21.12 8.56 -2.53
CA ARG A 88 22.04 7.42 -2.57
C ARG A 88 22.00 6.67 -3.91
N ARG A 89 20.82 6.44 -4.47
CA ARG A 89 20.64 5.79 -5.77
C ARG A 89 21.20 6.63 -6.92
N LEU A 90 21.12 7.96 -6.82
CA LEU A 90 21.64 8.90 -7.83
C LEU A 90 23.12 9.27 -7.63
N GLY A 91 23.79 8.72 -6.61
CA GLY A 91 25.18 9.08 -6.29
C GLY A 91 25.34 10.52 -5.80
N ARG A 92 24.29 11.08 -5.16
CA ARG A 92 24.28 12.46 -4.64
C ARG A 92 24.32 12.48 -3.14
N ASN A 93 24.88 13.55 -2.61
CA ASN A 93 24.73 13.88 -1.20
C ASN A 93 23.73 15.03 -1.05
N ILE A 94 22.66 14.81 -0.30
CA ILE A 94 21.67 15.83 0.06
C ILE A 94 21.64 15.88 1.59
N ASP A 95 22.15 16.97 2.15
CA ASP A 95 22.37 17.08 3.59
C ASP A 95 21.10 17.49 4.35
N SER A 96 20.14 18.15 3.70
CA SER A 96 18.89 18.55 4.34
C SER A 96 17.77 18.91 3.37
N ILE A 97 16.54 18.93 3.89
CA ILE A 97 15.36 19.52 3.24
C ILE A 97 15.00 20.80 4.02
N PRO A 98 14.82 21.96 3.36
CA PRO A 98 14.45 23.19 4.05
C PRO A 98 13.15 23.04 4.86
N ALA A 99 13.10 23.66 6.04
CA ALA A 99 11.93 23.56 6.93
C ALA A 99 10.65 24.17 6.31
N GLU A 100 10.78 25.20 5.47
CA GLU A 100 9.66 25.74 4.69
C GLU A 100 9.11 24.70 3.70
N THR A 101 9.98 24.00 2.98
CA THR A 101 9.58 22.94 2.06
C THR A 101 8.83 21.83 2.79
N LEU A 102 9.30 21.41 3.97
CA LEU A 102 8.60 20.40 4.78
C LEU A 102 7.22 20.89 5.23
N ARG A 103 7.06 22.17 5.58
CA ARG A 103 5.76 22.76 5.91
C ARG A 103 4.82 22.77 4.73
N ILE A 104 5.30 23.19 3.55
CA ILE A 104 4.51 23.15 2.31
C ILE A 104 4.04 21.73 2.02
N LEU A 105 4.96 20.76 2.01
CA LEU A 105 4.63 19.35 1.77
C LEU A 105 3.61 18.83 2.78
N SER A 106 3.68 19.25 4.04
CA SER A 106 2.78 18.80 5.10
C SER A 106 1.35 19.34 4.96
N ASN A 107 1.16 20.44 4.24
CA ASN A 107 -0.15 21.09 4.03
C ASN A 107 -0.83 20.69 2.70
N MET A 108 -0.24 19.77 1.94
CA MET A 108 -0.79 19.28 0.68
C MET A 108 -1.71 18.06 0.88
N GLU A 109 -2.65 17.86 -0.04
CA GLU A 109 -3.70 16.82 0.04
C GLU A 109 -3.23 15.38 -0.25
N TRP A 110 -2.15 15.21 -1.01
CA TRP A 110 -1.58 13.91 -1.40
C TRP A 110 -2.63 12.84 -1.81
N PRO A 111 -3.43 13.06 -2.87
CA PRO A 111 -4.41 12.07 -3.34
C PRO A 111 -3.77 10.70 -3.70
N GLY A 112 -2.52 10.69 -4.18
CA GLY A 112 -1.74 9.48 -4.41
C GLY A 112 -0.94 9.00 -3.20
N ASN A 113 -1.16 9.60 -2.03
CA ASN A 113 -0.56 9.25 -0.74
C ASN A 113 0.98 9.19 -0.82
N VAL A 114 1.57 8.22 -0.12
CA VAL A 114 3.01 7.97 -0.05
C VAL A 114 3.65 7.82 -1.43
N ARG A 115 2.95 7.21 -2.41
CA ARG A 115 3.48 7.05 -3.77
C ARG A 115 3.64 8.38 -4.48
N GLU A 116 2.67 9.27 -4.34
CA GLU A 116 2.75 10.61 -4.92
C GLU A 116 3.85 11.44 -4.25
N LEU A 117 3.95 11.37 -2.92
CA LEU A 117 5.02 12.03 -2.18
C LEU A 117 6.42 11.57 -2.66
N GLU A 118 6.65 10.25 -2.76
CA GLU A 118 7.91 9.70 -3.26
C GLU A 118 8.21 10.19 -4.69
N ASN A 119 7.20 10.16 -5.59
CA ASN A 119 7.35 10.64 -6.97
C ASN A 119 7.67 12.14 -7.06
N VAL A 120 7.03 12.98 -6.23
CA VAL A 120 7.32 14.43 -6.19
C VAL A 120 8.76 14.67 -5.75
N ILE A 121 9.22 13.97 -4.72
CA ILE A 121 10.60 14.08 -4.22
C ILE A 121 11.60 13.60 -5.27
N GLU A 122 11.32 12.48 -5.93
CA GLU A 122 12.16 11.96 -7.01
C GLU A 122 12.31 12.96 -8.15
N ARG A 123 11.19 13.54 -8.61
CA ARG A 123 11.20 14.60 -9.64
C ARG A 123 11.98 15.84 -9.19
N ALA A 124 11.82 16.26 -7.94
CA ALA A 124 12.56 17.40 -7.40
C ALA A 124 14.07 17.16 -7.47
N GLN A 125 14.55 15.97 -7.08
CA GLN A 125 15.97 15.64 -7.19
C GLN A 125 16.47 15.58 -8.64
N LEU A 126 15.69 15.01 -9.56
CA LEU A 126 16.07 14.97 -10.98
C LEU A 126 16.16 16.38 -11.58
N ASN A 127 15.24 17.29 -11.25
CA ASN A 127 15.26 18.66 -11.76
C ASN A 127 16.43 19.50 -11.19
N VAL A 128 16.85 19.24 -9.95
CA VAL A 128 18.06 19.87 -9.38
C VAL A 128 19.33 19.46 -10.16
N ALA A 129 19.30 18.34 -10.89
CA ALA A 129 20.39 17.92 -11.78
C ALA A 129 20.54 18.81 -13.01
N SER A 130 19.41 19.29 -13.53
CA SER A 130 19.31 19.94 -14.84
C SER A 130 19.93 21.33 -14.84
N VAL A 131 20.22 21.90 -13.67
CA VAL A 131 20.84 23.22 -13.51
C VAL A 131 22.38 23.15 -13.54
N TRP A 132 22.99 21.95 -13.49
CA TRP A 132 24.46 21.79 -13.53
C TRP A 132 25.02 21.45 -14.93
N TYR A 133 24.16 21.42 -15.95
CA TYR A 133 24.54 21.15 -17.35
C TYR A 133 24.13 22.28 -18.33
N CYS A 134 24.03 23.52 -17.85
CA CYS A 134 24.04 24.72 -18.69
C CYS A 134 25.09 25.71 -18.17
#